data_AF-A0A7C3QXY0-F1
#
_entry.id   AF-A0A7C3QXY0-F1
#
_cell.length_a   1.000
_cell.length_b   1.000
_cell.length_c   1.000
_cell.angle_alpha   90.00
_cell.angle_beta   90.00
_cell.angle_gamma   90.00
#
_symmetry.space_group_name_H-M   'P 1'
#
loop_
_entity.id
_entity.type
_entity.pdbx_description
1 polymer ?
#
loop_
_entity_poly.entity_id
_entity_poly.type
_entity_poly.pdbx_seq_one_letter_code
_entity_poly.pdbx_strand_id
1 'polypeptide(L)'
;MEVSSKTKRPQVVAFAGTQGLAMLLSACRGTPWRTVGIVPPANAGASFARLHSAIGVTADEVLIPTLDRVEVCAELSDGTHLVGEAAITKGKPGTTIRCVYLISEGPGQPSSDFEPTPEVLAALREAEAIVLGPGSL
;
A
#
# COMPACT_ATOMS: atom_id res chain seq x y z
N MET A 1 16.37 -20.26 35.70
CA MET A 1 15.29 -20.54 34.73
C MET A 1 15.48 -19.56 33.59
N GLU A 2 16.23 -19.95 32.57
CA GLU A 2 16.56 -19.08 31.45
C GLU A 2 15.42 -19.19 30.44
N VAL A 3 14.56 -18.18 30.39
CA VAL A 3 13.50 -18.09 29.39
C VAL A 3 14.22 -17.86 28.07
N SER A 4 14.33 -18.91 27.26
CA SER A 4 14.80 -18.84 25.88
C SER A 4 13.84 -17.94 25.10
N SER A 5 14.15 -16.65 25.07
CA SER A 5 13.45 -15.71 24.19
C SER A 5 13.84 -16.10 22.77
N LYS A 6 12.94 -16.77 22.05
CA LYS A 6 13.06 -16.89 20.59
C LYS A 6 13.25 -15.47 20.05
N THR A 7 14.45 -15.14 19.60
CA THR A 7 14.74 -13.86 18.97
C THR A 7 13.84 -13.78 17.73
N LYS A 8 12.79 -12.95 17.80
CA LYS A 8 11.88 -12.71 16.68
C LYS A 8 12.73 -12.12 15.56
N ARG A 9 12.58 -12.63 14.32
CA ARG A 9 13.30 -12.05 13.18
C ARG A 9 12.91 -10.57 13.05
N PRO A 10 13.87 -9.65 12.83
CA PRO A 10 13.59 -8.25 12.51
C PRO A 10 12.47 -8.12 11.48
N GLN A 11 11.56 -7.17 11.67
CA GLN A 11 10.46 -6.92 10.73
C GLN A 11 10.71 -5.63 9.93
N VAL A 12 10.60 -5.75 8.61
CA VAL A 12 10.60 -4.63 7.67
C VAL A 12 9.21 -4.52 7.06
N VAL A 13 8.63 -3.32 7.09
CA VAL A 13 7.35 -3.05 6.42
C VAL A 13 7.61 -2.28 5.14
N ALA A 14 7.03 -2.71 4.02
CA ALA A 14 7.21 -2.09 2.72
C ALA A 14 5.88 -1.60 2.15
N PHE A 15 5.80 -0.30 1.84
CA PHE A 15 4.72 0.29 1.05
C PHE A 15 5.19 0.45 -0.39
N ALA A 16 4.49 -0.13 -1.35
CA ALA A 16 4.87 -0.03 -2.75
C ALA A 16 3.66 -0.23 -3.67
N GLY A 17 3.82 0.15 -4.94
CA GLY A 17 2.87 -0.25 -5.98
C GLY A 17 2.85 -1.78 -6.12
N THR A 18 1.80 -2.36 -6.70
CA THR A 18 1.64 -3.82 -6.81
C THR A 18 2.86 -4.52 -7.44
N GLN A 19 3.39 -3.98 -8.54
CA GLN A 19 4.56 -4.56 -9.21
C GLN A 19 5.86 -4.33 -8.43
N GLY A 20 6.03 -3.14 -7.84
CA GLY A 20 7.19 -2.83 -7.02
C GLY A 20 7.26 -3.73 -5.78
N LEU A 21 6.11 -4.00 -5.18
CA LEU A 21 6.00 -4.92 -4.05
C LEU A 21 6.31 -6.36 -4.47
N ALA A 22 5.85 -6.80 -5.64
CA ALA A 22 6.20 -8.12 -6.16
C ALA A 22 7.72 -8.31 -6.31
N MET A 23 8.39 -7.30 -6.87
CA MET A 23 9.85 -7.28 -7.03
C MET A 23 10.56 -7.28 -5.67
N LEU A 24 10.16 -6.39 -4.76
CA LEU A 24 10.77 -6.26 -3.44
C LEU A 24 10.63 -7.55 -2.62
N LEU A 25 9.41 -8.10 -2.53
CA LEU A 25 9.17 -9.35 -1.80
C LEU A 25 9.92 -10.53 -2.41
N SER A 26 10.05 -10.58 -3.74
CA SER A 26 10.85 -11.61 -4.42
C SER A 26 12.34 -11.47 -4.10
N ALA A 27 12.86 -10.24 -4.12
CA ALA A 27 14.27 -9.96 -3.84
C ALA A 27 14.63 -10.18 -2.37
N CYS A 28 13.70 -9.95 -1.45
CA CYS A 28 13.89 -10.17 -0.02
C CYS A 28 13.63 -11.63 0.42
N ARG A 29 13.38 -12.57 -0.50
CA ARG A 29 13.30 -13.99 -0.12
C ARG A 29 14.63 -14.47 0.45
N GLY A 30 14.58 -15.09 1.63
CA GLY A 30 15.76 -15.65 2.29
C GLY A 30 16.61 -14.63 3.06
N THR A 31 16.18 -13.37 3.16
CA THR A 31 16.85 -12.39 4.04
C THR A 31 16.74 -12.80 5.51
N PRO A 32 17.67 -12.36 6.38
CA PRO A 32 17.61 -12.67 7.82
C PRO A 32 16.44 -11.97 8.54
N TRP A 33 15.87 -10.91 7.94
CA TRP A 33 14.65 -10.25 8.39
C TRP A 33 13.41 -10.78 7.66
N ARG A 34 12.24 -10.54 8.26
CA ARG A 34 10.92 -10.75 7.65
C ARG A 34 10.48 -9.46 6.98
N THR A 35 9.99 -9.56 5.74
CA THR A 35 9.39 -8.42 5.03
C THR A 35 7.87 -8.59 4.98
N VAL A 36 7.14 -7.57 5.40
CA VAL A 36 5.67 -7.47 5.29
C VAL A 36 5.35 -6.37 4.29
N GLY A 37 4.62 -6.71 3.23
CA GLY A 37 4.16 -5.77 2.23
C GLY A 37 2.82 -5.14 2.58
N ILE A 38 2.62 -3.88 2.23
CA ILE A 38 1.33 -3.22 2.25
C ILE A 38 0.99 -2.79 0.83
N VAL A 39 -0.15 -3.26 0.33
CA VAL A 39 -0.62 -2.91 -1.03
C VAL A 39 -1.15 -1.47 -1.10
N PRO A 40 -1.27 -0.89 -2.29
CA PRO A 40 -1.97 0.38 -2.48
C PRO A 40 -3.43 0.29 -1.97
N PRO A 41 -3.97 1.36 -1.37
CA PRO A 41 -5.32 1.36 -0.81
C PRO A 41 -6.39 1.34 -1.90
N ALA A 42 -6.20 2.11 -2.98
CA ALA A 42 -7.04 1.98 -4.16
C ALA A 42 -6.85 0.58 -4.77
N ASN A 43 -7.96 -0.12 -5.02
CA ASN A 43 -7.96 -1.48 -5.59
C ASN A 43 -7.15 -2.50 -4.76
N ALA A 44 -7.07 -2.36 -3.43
CA ALA A 44 -6.24 -3.19 -2.56
C ALA A 44 -6.47 -4.71 -2.75
N GLY A 45 -7.73 -5.14 -2.84
CA GLY A 45 -8.06 -6.56 -3.07
C GLY A 45 -7.55 -7.09 -4.42
N ALA A 46 -7.64 -6.29 -5.48
CA ALA A 46 -7.11 -6.68 -6.80
C ALA A 46 -5.57 -6.70 -6.79
N SER A 47 -4.93 -5.77 -6.09
CA SER A 47 -3.48 -5.76 -5.89
C SER A 47 -3.00 -7.01 -5.15
N PHE A 48 -3.67 -7.39 -4.07
CA PHE A 48 -3.37 -8.62 -3.33
C PHE A 48 -3.55 -9.86 -4.21
N ALA A 49 -4.68 -9.97 -4.91
CA ALA A 49 -4.94 -11.11 -5.81
C ALA A 49 -3.85 -11.27 -6.89
N ARG A 50 -3.38 -10.16 -7.47
CA ARG A 50 -2.27 -10.17 -8.43
C ARG A 50 -0.96 -10.64 -7.80
N LEU A 51 -0.61 -10.16 -6.61
CA LEU A 51 0.58 -10.60 -5.90
C LEU A 51 0.51 -12.08 -5.55
N HIS A 52 -0.63 -12.54 -5.02
CA HIS A 52 -0.86 -13.94 -4.69
C HIS A 52 -0.69 -14.83 -5.93
N SER A 53 -1.31 -14.45 -7.06
CA SER A 53 -1.18 -15.18 -8.31
C SER A 53 0.23 -15.15 -8.90
N ALA A 54 0.97 -14.05 -8.77
CA ALA A 54 2.27 -13.87 -9.42
C ALA A 54 3.42 -14.51 -8.67
N ILE A 55 3.42 -14.40 -7.34
CA ILE A 55 4.54 -14.81 -6.50
C ILE A 55 4.13 -15.61 -5.24
N GLY A 56 2.85 -15.97 -5.11
CA GLY A 56 2.38 -16.87 -4.05
C GLY A 56 2.37 -16.29 -2.65
N VAL A 57 2.20 -14.97 -2.50
CA VAL A 57 2.14 -14.32 -1.17
C VAL A 57 0.91 -14.75 -0.38
N THR A 58 1.02 -14.73 0.94
CA THR A 58 -0.08 -14.99 1.87
C THR A 58 -0.60 -13.72 2.54
N ALA A 59 -1.71 -13.83 3.27
CA ALA A 59 -2.30 -12.72 4.03
C ALA A 59 -1.44 -12.27 5.23
N ASP A 60 -0.43 -13.05 5.64
CA ASP A 60 0.54 -12.62 6.65
C ASP A 60 1.76 -11.92 6.04
N GLU A 61 2.08 -12.19 4.77
CA GLU A 61 3.16 -11.53 4.03
C GLU A 61 2.72 -10.21 3.40
N VAL A 62 1.45 -10.07 3.03
CA VAL A 62 0.90 -8.87 2.38
C VAL A 62 -0.41 -8.44 3.04
N LEU A 63 -0.46 -7.21 3.51
CA LEU A 63 -1.58 -6.63 4.24
C LEU A 63 -2.36 -5.62 3.40
N ILE A 64 -3.65 -5.52 3.70
CA ILE A 64 -4.58 -4.55 3.12
C ILE A 64 -4.61 -3.30 4.01
N PRO A 65 -4.32 -2.10 3.48
CA PRO A 65 -4.20 -0.86 4.27
C PRO A 65 -5.51 -0.37 4.87
N THR A 66 -6.64 -0.55 4.20
CA THR A 66 -7.98 -0.15 4.65
C THR A 66 -9.02 -1.12 4.06
N LEU A 67 -10.12 -1.35 4.80
CA LEU A 67 -11.27 -2.10 4.29
C LEU A 67 -12.28 -1.20 3.57
N ASP A 68 -12.09 0.12 3.64
CA ASP A 68 -12.95 1.09 3.00
C ASP A 68 -12.74 1.05 1.48
N ARG A 69 -13.85 1.21 0.74
CA ARG A 69 -13.76 1.43 -0.70
C ARG A 69 -13.28 2.85 -0.94
N VAL A 70 -12.06 2.96 -1.47
CA VAL A 70 -11.44 4.25 -1.76
C VAL A 70 -11.02 4.39 -3.22
N GLU A 71 -11.09 5.61 -3.72
CA GLU A 71 -10.51 6.03 -4.99
C GLU A 71 -9.42 7.06 -4.77
N VAL A 72 -8.36 7.00 -5.57
CA VAL A 72 -7.34 8.05 -5.60
C VAL A 72 -7.79 9.19 -6.50
N CYS A 73 -7.62 10.40 -6.01
CA CYS A 73 -7.86 11.64 -6.73
C CYS A 73 -6.56 12.42 -6.87
N ALA A 74 -6.44 13.21 -7.93
CA ALA A 74 -5.38 14.19 -8.10
C ALA A 74 -5.97 15.57 -8.37
N GLU A 75 -5.50 16.59 -7.65
CA GLU A 75 -5.68 17.99 -8.03
C GLU A 75 -4.52 18.39 -8.96
N LEU A 76 -4.84 19.00 -10.09
CA LEU A 76 -3.86 19.48 -11.07
C LEU A 76 -3.50 20.94 -10.84
N SER A 77 -2.39 21.40 -11.44
CA SER A 77 -1.89 22.77 -11.33
C SER A 77 -2.86 23.86 -11.78
N ASP A 78 -3.88 23.50 -12.57
CA ASP A 78 -4.94 24.41 -13.04
C ASP A 78 -6.24 24.29 -12.23
N GLY A 79 -6.23 23.54 -11.13
CA GLY A 79 -7.40 23.28 -10.28
C GLY A 79 -8.33 22.18 -10.78
N THR A 80 -8.02 21.51 -11.90
CA THR A 80 -8.79 20.35 -12.37
C THR A 80 -8.61 19.17 -11.39
N HIS A 81 -9.69 18.48 -11.05
CA HIS A 81 -9.64 17.23 -10.27
C HIS A 81 -9.81 16.01 -11.21
N LEU A 82 -8.89 15.06 -11.10
CA LEU A 82 -8.97 13.75 -11.77
C LEU A 82 -9.28 12.69 -10.72
N VAL A 83 -10.26 11.82 -10.99
CA VAL A 83 -10.70 10.74 -10.09
C VAL A 83 -10.36 9.40 -10.72
N GLY A 84 -9.73 8.52 -9.95
CA GLY A 84 -9.32 7.18 -10.33
C GLY A 84 -7.94 7.11 -10.98
N GLU A 85 -7.22 6.00 -10.71
CA GLU A 85 -5.85 5.76 -11.19
C GLU A 85 -5.71 5.89 -12.72
N ALA A 86 -6.72 5.41 -13.47
CA ALA A 86 -6.69 5.45 -14.93
C ALA A 86 -6.74 6.89 -15.48
N ALA A 87 -7.57 7.75 -14.89
CA ALA A 87 -7.67 9.15 -15.29
C ALA A 87 -6.39 9.91 -14.93
N ILE A 88 -5.86 9.69 -13.73
CA ILE A 88 -4.62 10.30 -13.25
C ILE A 88 -3.44 9.90 -14.14
N THR A 89 -3.30 8.61 -14.46
CA THR A 89 -2.24 8.10 -15.33
C THR A 89 -2.34 8.67 -16.74
N LYS A 90 -3.55 8.82 -17.28
CA LYS A 90 -3.77 9.45 -18.59
C LYS A 90 -3.39 10.94 -18.57
N GLY A 91 -3.66 11.61 -17.45
CA GLY A 91 -3.33 13.02 -17.22
C GLY A 91 -4.09 14.00 -18.11
N LYS A 92 -3.75 15.28 -18.00
CA LYS A 92 -4.25 16.39 -18.83
C LYS A 92 -3.06 17.16 -19.41
N PRO A 93 -2.96 17.31 -20.74
CA PRO A 93 -1.84 18.02 -21.36
C PRO A 93 -1.67 19.45 -20.81
N GLY A 94 -0.43 19.84 -20.57
CA GLY A 94 -0.09 21.18 -20.07
C GLY A 94 -0.33 21.39 -18.57
N THR A 95 -0.58 20.32 -17.80
CA THR A 95 -0.79 20.38 -16.35
C THR A 95 0.14 19.43 -15.59
N THR A 96 0.37 19.70 -14.31
CA THR A 96 1.10 18.81 -13.39
C THR A 96 0.22 18.44 -12.20
N ILE A 97 0.47 17.28 -11.58
CA ILE A 97 -0.19 16.92 -10.32
C ILE A 97 0.31 17.87 -9.22
N ARG A 98 -0.62 18.56 -8.56
CA ARG A 98 -0.37 19.42 -7.39
C ARG A 98 -0.38 18.61 -6.11
N CYS A 99 -1.39 17.74 -5.94
CA CYS A 99 -1.49 16.81 -4.82
C CYS A 99 -2.34 15.59 -5.21
N VAL A 100 -2.19 14.53 -4.42
CA VAL A 100 -3.06 13.35 -4.47
C VAL A 100 -3.71 13.14 -3.12
N TYR A 101 -4.93 12.60 -3.12
CA TYR A 101 -5.67 12.28 -1.92
C TYR A 101 -6.63 11.13 -2.20
N LEU A 102 -7.16 10.52 -1.15
CA LEU A 102 -8.14 9.45 -1.25
C LEU A 102 -9.53 10.00 -0.93
N ILE A 103 -10.54 9.46 -1.61
CA ILE A 103 -11.96 9.68 -1.30
C ILE A 103 -12.66 8.34 -1.16
N SER A 104 -13.73 8.28 -0.39
CA SER A 104 -14.64 7.12 -0.39
C SER A 104 -15.88 7.36 -1.24
N GLU A 105 -16.34 6.29 -1.91
CA GLU A 105 -17.62 6.20 -2.61
C GLU A 105 -18.69 5.66 -1.64
N GLY A 106 -19.02 6.44 -0.60
CA GLY A 106 -20.18 6.21 0.28
C GLY A 106 -21.38 7.05 -0.17
N PRO A 107 -22.64 6.67 0.15
CA PRO A 107 -23.79 7.48 -0.23
C PRO A 107 -23.73 8.86 0.45
N GLY A 108 -23.48 9.90 -0.33
CA GLY A 108 -23.78 11.30 0.04
C GLY A 108 -22.61 12.28 0.11
N GLN A 109 -21.35 11.84 0.26
CA GLN A 109 -20.20 12.76 0.18
C GLN A 109 -18.87 12.01 0.10
N PRO A 110 -17.87 12.50 -0.66
CA PRO A 110 -16.50 12.02 -0.53
C PRO A 110 -16.03 12.26 0.91
N SER A 111 -15.84 11.19 1.67
CA SER A 111 -15.30 11.24 3.01
C SER A 111 -13.81 10.91 2.99
N SER A 112 -13.05 11.55 3.88
CA SER A 112 -11.61 11.34 4.09
C SER A 112 -11.33 10.68 5.44
N ASP A 113 -12.33 10.01 6.02
CA ASP A 113 -12.34 9.39 7.34
C ASP A 113 -12.20 7.86 7.28
N PHE A 114 -11.51 7.35 6.26
CA PHE A 114 -11.15 5.94 6.16
C PHE A 114 -10.03 5.59 7.14
N GLU A 115 -10.15 4.41 7.75
CA GLU A 115 -9.27 3.97 8.83
C GLU A 115 -8.28 2.90 8.35
N PRO A 116 -7.01 2.95 8.80
CA PRO A 116 -6.08 1.87 8.57
C PRO A 116 -6.52 0.58 9.27
N THR A 117 -6.23 -0.58 8.68
CA THR A 117 -6.51 -1.86 9.33
C THR A 117 -5.66 -2.06 10.59
N PRO A 118 -6.19 -2.72 11.64
CA PRO A 118 -5.44 -3.03 12.85
C PRO A 118 -4.15 -3.81 12.58
N GLU A 119 -4.16 -4.69 11.57
CA GLU A 119 -3.01 -5.50 11.16
C GLU A 119 -1.87 -4.62 10.65
N VAL A 120 -2.20 -3.60 9.84
CA VAL A 120 -1.22 -2.63 9.34
C VAL A 120 -0.67 -1.80 10.47
N LEU A 121 -1.52 -1.31 11.39
CA LEU A 121 -1.08 -0.57 12.56
C LEU A 121 -0.17 -1.42 13.47
N ALA A 122 -0.48 -2.70 13.66
CA ALA A 122 0.35 -3.63 14.40
C ALA A 122 1.71 -3.86 13.70
N ALA A 123 1.70 -4.10 12.38
CA ALA A 123 2.91 -4.30 11.61
C ALA A 123 3.84 -3.08 11.66
N LEU A 124 3.28 -1.87 11.59
CA LEU A 124 4.04 -0.62 11.69
C LEU A 124 4.63 -0.40 13.08
N ARG A 125 3.90 -0.73 14.16
CA ARG A 125 4.41 -0.63 15.53
C ARG A 125 5.58 -1.58 15.80
N GLU A 126 5.57 -2.74 15.15
CA GLU A 126 6.62 -3.75 15.28
C GLU A 126 7.77 -3.59 14.26
N ALA A 127 7.65 -2.66 13.31
CA ALA A 127 8.63 -2.48 12.25
C ALA A 127 9.93 -1.89 12.80
N GLU A 128 11.06 -2.51 12.48
CA GLU A 128 12.39 -1.95 12.72
C GLU A 128 12.83 -1.03 11.57
N ALA A 129 12.24 -1.22 10.39
CA ALA A 129 12.41 -0.34 9.25
C ALA A 129 11.12 -0.27 8.41
N ILE A 130 10.89 0.90 7.81
CA ILE A 130 9.82 1.14 6.84
C ILE A 130 10.46 1.51 5.50
N VAL A 131 10.08 0.79 4.45
CA VAL A 131 10.51 1.05 3.07
C VAL A 131 9.34 1.66 2.30
N LEU A 132 9.59 2.78 1.64
CA LEU A 132 8.64 3.43 0.75
C LEU A 132 9.13 3.25 -0.70
N GLY A 133 8.32 2.59 -1.50
CA GLY A 133 8.63 2.20 -2.86
C GLY A 133 9.24 0.80 -3.00
N PRO A 134 9.57 0.40 -4.24
CA PRO A 134 9.46 1.22 -5.44
C PRO A 134 8.01 1.33 -5.95
N GLY A 135 7.72 2.40 -6.68
CA GLY A 135 6.41 2.63 -7.26
C GLY A 135 6.27 4.07 -7.76
N SER A 136 5.13 4.35 -8.39
CA SER A 136 4.72 5.73 -8.70
C SER A 136 4.57 6.55 -7.40
N LEU A 137 4.95 7.82 -7.47
CA LEU A 137 4.76 8.82 -6.40
C LEU A 137 3.33 9.38 -6.40
#